data_AF-A0A496BMG7-F1
#
_entry.id   AF-A0A496BMG7-F1
#
_cell.length_a   1.000
_cell.length_b   1.000
_cell.length_c   1.000
_cell.angle_alpha   90.00
_cell.angle_beta   90.00
_cell.angle_gamma   90.00
#
_symmetry.space_group_name_H-M   'P 1'
#
loop_
_entity.id
_entity.type
_entity.pdbx_description
1 polymer ?
#
loop_
_entity_poly.entity_id
_entity_poly.type
_entity_poly.pdbx_seq_one_letter_code
_entity_poly.pdbx_strand_id
1 'polypeptide(L)'
;MKRYIWFLIIIGILFALSAPILFTQKWSNIDFMETGQIGDTIGGTTAPIIGLLSVLLLFYTLWEQIEFNKKQKEISIDEQFKSTFFNLLQTQRDILERVSGKFTKLGLFVYEEYPQHNNDIKIMKGNKGWATVKNKPIDVESRGLEFFKLAKEQLQLIFYSLDSKEYYKGYNIEEAYEAEMDLEGKIIRGCNIPSEIEKEQDILIRNTRKPFRISYINDKYKISQKLHSEYQSMSIEKKIALGYAFFFNNYENIGYYFRHLYRILKFIKMSEDEKLEIWKGKASEAEKENIHNQFKQYAQFIQAQMSIDELLLLFYNSFLFDKAKELIIYYDLLENLTIQNLIKNDHNCIDDLKLKDKKNLFLNLLKNTQ
;
A
#
# COMPACT_ATOMS: atom_id res chain seq x y z
N MET A 1 11.24 30.08 -37.75
CA MET A 1 9.91 30.35 -38.33
C MET A 1 9.19 31.53 -37.63
N LYS A 2 8.97 31.49 -36.31
CA LYS A 2 8.36 32.58 -35.51
C LYS A 2 8.95 33.98 -35.79
N ARG A 3 10.28 34.08 -35.89
CA ARG A 3 11.00 35.35 -36.17
C ARG A 3 10.68 35.98 -37.55
N TYR A 4 10.38 35.17 -38.56
CA TYR A 4 10.06 35.65 -39.91
C TYR A 4 8.60 36.09 -40.03
N ILE A 5 7.69 35.43 -39.31
CA ILE A 5 6.28 35.83 -39.22
C ILE A 5 6.15 37.19 -38.54
N TRP A 6 6.88 37.40 -37.44
CA TRP A 6 6.98 38.70 -36.78
C TRP A 6 7.51 39.80 -37.71
N PHE A 7 8.54 39.49 -38.50
CA PHE A 7 9.09 40.42 -39.47
C PHE A 7 8.08 40.79 -40.58
N LEU A 8 7.31 39.82 -41.09
CA LEU A 8 6.25 40.04 -42.08
C LEU A 8 5.08 40.87 -41.52
N ILE A 9 4.69 40.63 -40.27
CA ILE A 9 3.66 41.42 -39.59
C ILE A 9 4.13 42.87 -39.44
N ILE A 10 5.37 43.09 -39.00
CA ILE A 10 5.95 44.43 -38.84
C ILE A 10 6.03 45.16 -40.18
N ILE A 11 6.47 44.49 -41.25
CA ILE A 11 6.51 45.05 -42.61
C ILE A 11 5.11 45.40 -43.10
N GLY A 12 4.13 44.51 -42.89
CA GLY A 12 2.75 44.77 -43.32
C GLY A 12 2.10 45.94 -42.58
N ILE A 13 2.38 46.09 -41.28
CA ILE A 13 1.93 47.25 -40.49
C ILE A 13 2.62 48.53 -40.97
N LEU A 14 3.94 48.51 -41.17
CA LEU A 14 4.68 49.66 -41.71
C LEU A 14 4.17 50.06 -43.10
N PHE A 15 3.90 49.08 -43.96
CA PHE A 15 3.35 49.31 -45.29
C PHE A 15 1.95 49.91 -45.21
N ALA A 16 1.07 49.37 -44.37
CA ALA A 16 -0.29 49.90 -44.18
C ALA A 16 -0.29 51.36 -43.68
N LEU A 17 0.68 51.74 -42.83
CA LEU A 17 0.86 53.12 -42.37
C LEU A 17 1.49 54.03 -43.44
N SER A 18 2.40 53.50 -44.28
CA SER A 18 3.08 54.28 -45.32
C SER A 18 2.32 54.36 -46.64
N ALA A 19 1.44 53.41 -46.94
CA ALA A 19 0.71 53.30 -48.21
C ALA A 19 -0.16 54.53 -48.52
N PRO A 20 -0.91 55.12 -47.56
CA PRO A 20 -1.61 56.38 -47.80
C PRO A 20 -0.65 57.47 -48.24
N ILE A 21 0.49 57.64 -47.57
CA ILE A 21 1.47 58.70 -47.89
C ILE A 21 2.14 58.45 -49.25
N LEU A 22 2.51 57.22 -49.55
CA LEU A 22 3.18 56.83 -50.80
C LEU A 22 2.25 56.95 -52.03
N PHE A 23 0.98 56.58 -51.89
CA PHE A 23 0.04 56.56 -53.01
C PHE A 23 -0.83 57.82 -53.13
N THR A 24 -0.75 58.76 -52.17
CA THR A 24 -1.43 60.08 -52.24
C THR A 24 -0.49 61.25 -52.51
N GLN A 25 0.83 61.05 -52.54
CA GLN A 25 1.79 62.09 -52.94
C GLN A 25 1.72 62.37 -54.45
N LYS A 26 1.65 63.66 -54.84
CA LYS A 26 1.64 64.14 -56.23
C LYS A 26 2.97 63.83 -56.95
N TRP A 27 3.17 62.59 -57.40
CA TRP A 27 4.25 62.26 -58.35
C TRP A 27 3.76 62.15 -59.81
N SER A 28 2.46 62.32 -60.04
CA SER A 28 1.85 62.46 -61.37
C SER A 28 0.89 63.64 -61.38
N ASN A 29 0.75 64.34 -62.51
CA ASN A 29 -0.18 65.44 -62.77
C ASN A 29 -1.66 65.00 -62.75
N ILE A 30 -2.11 64.40 -61.65
CA ILE A 30 -3.50 64.00 -61.42
C ILE A 30 -3.98 64.78 -60.20
N ASP A 31 -5.04 65.56 -60.38
CA ASP A 31 -5.59 66.46 -59.38
C ASP A 31 -6.66 65.73 -58.55
N PHE A 32 -6.38 65.49 -57.27
CA PHE A 32 -7.25 64.76 -56.33
C PHE A 32 -8.06 65.72 -55.46
N MET A 33 -8.81 66.63 -56.10
CA MET A 33 -9.64 67.62 -55.40
C MET A 33 -10.97 67.04 -54.88
N GLU A 34 -11.30 65.78 -55.22
CA GLU A 34 -12.42 65.02 -54.64
C GLU A 34 -11.91 64.00 -53.60
N THR A 35 -12.19 64.26 -52.32
CA THR A 35 -11.74 63.46 -51.16
C THR A 35 -12.20 62.00 -51.16
N GLY A 36 -13.24 61.66 -51.94
CA GLY A 36 -13.73 60.29 -52.10
C GLY A 36 -12.74 59.34 -52.78
N GLN A 37 -12.06 59.79 -53.84
CA GLN A 37 -11.13 58.95 -54.62
C GLN A 37 -9.86 58.58 -53.83
N ILE A 38 -9.46 59.43 -52.88
CA ILE A 38 -8.37 59.15 -51.94
C ILE A 38 -8.80 58.04 -50.97
N GLY A 39 -10.02 58.12 -50.43
CA GLY A 39 -10.60 57.09 -49.57
C GLY A 39 -10.69 55.73 -50.27
N ASP A 40 -11.12 55.72 -51.53
CA ASP A 40 -11.22 54.50 -52.34
C ASP A 40 -9.85 53.87 -52.64
N THR A 41 -8.83 54.69 -52.90
CA THR A 41 -7.46 54.21 -53.15
C THR A 41 -6.82 53.66 -51.88
N ILE A 42 -6.99 54.35 -50.74
CA ILE A 42 -6.52 53.86 -49.45
C ILE A 42 -7.25 52.58 -49.06
N GLY A 43 -8.58 52.55 -49.16
CA GLY A 43 -9.39 51.37 -48.84
C GLY A 43 -9.06 50.17 -49.73
N GLY A 44 -8.96 50.38 -51.05
CA GLY A 44 -8.67 49.32 -52.02
C GLY A 44 -7.27 48.72 -51.89
N THR A 45 -6.28 49.48 -51.42
CA THR A 45 -4.91 49.00 -51.24
C THR A 45 -4.62 48.48 -49.83
N THR A 46 -5.15 49.13 -48.79
CA THR A 46 -4.89 48.76 -47.39
C THR A 46 -5.77 47.61 -46.90
N ALA A 47 -7.05 47.55 -47.30
CA ALA A 47 -7.97 46.52 -46.80
C ALA A 47 -7.54 45.08 -47.15
N PRO A 48 -7.07 44.76 -48.38
CA PRO A 48 -6.57 43.42 -48.68
C PRO A 48 -5.31 43.05 -47.88
N ILE A 49 -4.42 44.01 -47.62
CA ILE A 49 -3.19 43.80 -46.85
C ILE A 49 -3.52 43.57 -45.37
N ILE A 50 -4.41 44.37 -44.79
CA ILE A 50 -4.91 44.18 -43.43
C ILE A 50 -5.67 42.85 -43.33
N GLY A 51 -6.48 42.49 -44.33
CA GLY A 51 -7.16 41.20 -44.40
C GLY A 51 -6.18 40.03 -44.41
N LEU A 52 -5.12 40.11 -45.23
CA LEU A 52 -4.07 39.10 -45.30
C LEU A 52 -3.29 38.99 -43.98
N LEU A 53 -2.94 40.12 -43.36
CA LEU A 53 -2.31 40.16 -42.03
C LEU A 53 -3.22 39.54 -40.96
N SER A 54 -4.53 39.82 -41.00
CA SER A 54 -5.51 39.28 -40.06
C SER A 54 -5.61 37.76 -40.20
N VAL A 55 -5.64 37.23 -41.41
CA VAL A 55 -5.63 35.78 -41.67
C VAL A 55 -4.33 35.14 -41.19
N LEU A 56 -3.17 35.77 -41.43
CA LEU A 56 -1.87 35.28 -40.95
C LEU A 56 -1.78 35.25 -39.42
N LEU A 57 -2.27 36.30 -38.75
CA LEU A 57 -2.33 36.38 -37.28
C LEU A 57 -3.28 35.33 -36.70
N LEU A 58 -4.44 35.13 -37.34
CA LEU A 58 -5.41 34.11 -36.93
C LEU A 58 -4.81 32.71 -37.06
N PHE A 59 -4.15 32.41 -38.19
CA PHE A 59 -3.46 31.13 -38.38
C PHE A 59 -2.38 30.90 -37.31
N TYR A 60 -1.57 31.92 -37.02
CA TYR A 60 -0.54 31.83 -35.97
C TYR A 60 -1.16 31.56 -34.59
N THR A 61 -2.24 32.27 -34.26
CA THR A 61 -2.96 32.08 -33.00
C THR A 61 -3.52 30.67 -32.88
N LEU A 62 -4.13 30.14 -33.94
CA LEU A 62 -4.63 28.77 -33.98
C LEU A 62 -3.51 27.74 -33.80
N TRP A 63 -2.35 27.97 -34.42
CA TRP A 63 -1.21 27.08 -34.28
C TRP A 63 -0.69 27.03 -32.84
N GLU A 64 -0.51 28.19 -32.18
CA GLU A 64 -0.14 28.25 -30.76
C GLU A 64 -1.21 27.60 -29.86
N GLN A 65 -2.50 27.78 -30.16
CA GLN A 65 -3.59 27.13 -29.43
C GLN A 65 -3.54 25.61 -29.56
N ILE A 66 -3.23 25.07 -30.75
CA ILE A 66 -3.09 23.63 -30.95
C ILE A 66 -1.91 23.08 -30.12
N GLU A 67 -0.77 23.78 -30.11
CA GLU A 67 0.40 23.39 -29.32
C GLU A 67 0.10 23.46 -27.81
N PHE A 68 -0.54 24.55 -27.37
CA PHE A 68 -0.98 24.72 -25.99
C PHE A 68 -1.97 23.63 -25.56
N ASN A 69 -2.97 23.32 -26.38
CA ASN A 69 -3.97 22.29 -26.09
C ASN A 69 -3.35 20.90 -25.96
N LYS A 70 -2.32 20.57 -26.78
CA LYS A 70 -1.58 19.31 -26.65
C LYS A 70 -0.88 19.24 -25.29
N LYS A 71 -0.13 20.28 -24.93
CA LYS A 71 0.56 20.36 -23.63
C LYS A 71 -0.40 20.34 -22.45
N GLN A 72 -1.54 21.03 -22.57
CA GLN A 72 -2.59 21.02 -21.56
C GLN A 72 -3.21 19.64 -21.38
N LYS A 73 -3.43 18.89 -22.46
CA LYS A 73 -3.91 17.51 -22.39
C LYS A 73 -2.94 16.59 -21.63
N GLU A 74 -1.64 16.70 -21.89
CA GLU A 74 -0.62 15.92 -21.18
C GLU A 74 -0.61 16.23 -19.67
N ILE A 75 -0.63 17.52 -19.31
CA ILE A 75 -0.71 17.96 -17.90
C ILE A 75 -2.01 17.45 -17.26
N SER A 76 -3.14 17.56 -17.96
CA SER A 76 -4.45 17.12 -17.47
C SER A 76 -4.51 15.62 -17.20
N ILE A 77 -3.87 14.78 -18.03
CA ILE A 77 -3.80 13.32 -17.80
C ILE A 77 -3.01 13.01 -16.53
N ASP A 78 -1.86 13.68 -16.32
CA ASP A 78 -1.03 13.49 -15.13
C ASP A 78 -1.74 13.95 -13.86
N GLU A 79 -2.44 15.09 -13.90
CA GLU A 79 -3.27 15.58 -12.80
C GLU A 79 -4.45 14.64 -12.50
N GLN A 80 -5.12 14.12 -13.53
CA GLN A 80 -6.20 13.16 -13.38
C GLN A 80 -5.70 11.87 -12.73
N PHE A 81 -4.56 11.34 -13.18
CA PHE A 81 -3.92 10.18 -12.57
C PHE A 81 -3.61 10.42 -11.09
N LYS A 82 -2.93 11.53 -10.77
CA LYS A 82 -2.59 11.90 -9.38
C LYS A 82 -3.84 12.02 -8.52
N SER A 83 -4.86 12.71 -9.01
CA SER A 83 -6.15 12.87 -8.31
C SER A 83 -6.81 11.53 -8.03
N THR A 84 -6.95 10.67 -9.05
CA THR A 84 -7.52 9.32 -8.88
C THR A 84 -6.68 8.48 -7.93
N PHE A 85 -5.35 8.50 -8.04
CA PHE A 85 -4.45 7.78 -7.15
C PHE A 85 -4.63 8.22 -5.69
N PHE A 86 -4.60 9.53 -5.39
CA PHE A 86 -4.73 10.02 -4.02
C PHE A 86 -6.15 9.77 -3.46
N ASN A 87 -7.18 9.79 -4.29
CA ASN A 87 -8.54 9.40 -3.88
C ASN A 87 -8.63 7.91 -3.53
N LEU A 88 -8.00 7.04 -4.33
CA LEU A 88 -7.88 5.61 -4.02
C LEU A 88 -7.08 5.39 -2.73
N LEU A 89 -6.00 6.14 -2.53
CA LEU A 89 -5.19 6.06 -1.32
C LEU A 89 -5.98 6.51 -0.08
N GLN A 90 -6.79 7.56 -0.20
CA GLN A 90 -7.70 7.97 0.87
C GLN A 90 -8.76 6.90 1.15
N THR A 91 -9.34 6.31 0.10
CA THR A 91 -10.29 5.19 0.23
C THR A 91 -9.64 4.00 0.94
N GLN A 92 -8.36 3.71 0.67
CA GLN A 92 -7.61 2.67 1.38
C GLN A 92 -7.51 2.94 2.88
N ARG A 93 -7.25 4.19 3.28
CA ARG A 93 -7.24 4.59 4.70
C ARG A 93 -8.61 4.46 5.34
N ASP A 94 -9.67 4.85 4.63
CA ASP A 94 -11.03 4.69 5.13
C ASP A 94 -11.41 3.22 5.30
N ILE A 95 -10.93 2.33 4.41
CA ILE A 95 -11.06 0.88 4.55
C ILE A 95 -10.28 0.38 5.76
N LEU A 96 -9.02 0.83 5.95
CA LEU A 96 -8.20 0.50 7.12
C LEU A 96 -8.99 0.75 8.42
N GLU A 97 -9.52 1.95 8.61
CA GLU A 97 -10.27 2.34 9.81
C GLU A 97 -11.53 1.48 10.05
N ARG A 98 -12.11 0.93 8.98
CA ARG A 98 -13.34 0.12 9.04
C ARG A 98 -13.08 -1.38 9.15
N VAL A 99 -11.89 -1.86 8.79
CA VAL A 99 -11.53 -3.27 8.92
C VAL A 99 -11.64 -3.65 10.39
N SER A 100 -12.41 -4.71 10.64
CA SER A 100 -12.68 -5.20 11.98
C SER A 100 -12.69 -6.73 12.04
N GLY A 101 -12.45 -7.26 13.22
CA GLY A 101 -12.34 -8.70 13.43
C GLY A 101 -12.37 -9.06 14.90
N LYS A 102 -12.87 -10.26 15.17
CA LYS A 102 -12.93 -10.86 16.50
C LYS A 102 -11.76 -11.82 16.68
N PHE A 103 -10.87 -11.49 17.60
CA PHE A 103 -9.64 -12.24 17.83
C PHE A 103 -9.61 -12.80 19.24
N THR A 104 -9.14 -14.04 19.35
CA THR A 104 -8.93 -14.69 20.65
C THR A 104 -7.65 -14.20 21.27
N LYS A 105 -7.72 -13.70 22.50
CA LYS A 105 -6.50 -13.37 23.26
C LYS A 105 -5.94 -14.64 23.93
N LEU A 106 -5.19 -15.41 23.15
CA LEU A 106 -4.30 -16.46 23.63
C LEU A 106 -2.87 -15.90 23.50
N GLY A 107 -2.25 -15.51 24.61
CA GLY A 107 -0.89 -14.98 24.64
C GLY A 107 0.15 -16.06 24.36
N LEU A 108 1.10 -15.82 23.45
CA LEU A 108 2.23 -16.73 23.24
C LEU A 108 3.11 -16.88 24.50
N PHE A 109 3.11 -15.87 25.37
CA PHE A 109 3.87 -15.80 26.63
C PHE A 109 2.97 -15.81 27.87
N VAL A 110 3.54 -16.29 28.96
CA VAL A 110 2.85 -16.76 30.17
C VAL A 110 2.05 -15.70 30.92
N TYR A 111 2.44 -14.43 30.82
CA TYR A 111 1.89 -13.37 31.67
C TYR A 111 0.61 -12.72 31.12
N GLU A 112 0.10 -13.14 29.95
CA GLU A 112 -1.01 -12.45 29.27
C GLU A 112 -2.23 -13.34 28.94
N GLU A 113 -2.42 -14.45 29.66
CA GLU A 113 -3.57 -15.33 29.45
C GLU A 113 -4.38 -15.49 30.72
N TYR A 114 -5.48 -14.75 30.83
CA TYR A 114 -6.58 -15.14 31.71
C TYR A 114 -7.69 -15.75 30.84
N PRO A 115 -8.04 -17.03 31.03
CA PRO A 115 -9.24 -17.61 30.42
C PRO A 115 -10.47 -16.89 30.98
N GLN A 116 -11.22 -16.23 30.11
CA GLN A 116 -12.39 -15.40 30.45
C GLN A 116 -13.68 -16.20 30.26
N HIS A 117 -14.50 -16.34 31.30
CA HIS A 117 -15.89 -16.78 31.15
C HIS A 117 -16.83 -15.57 30.94
N ASN A 118 -18.14 -15.78 30.84
CA ASN A 118 -19.10 -14.68 30.60
C ASN A 118 -19.93 -14.30 31.85
N ASN A 119 -19.54 -14.78 33.03
CA ASN A 119 -20.15 -14.40 34.30
C ASN A 119 -19.06 -13.85 35.22
N ASP A 120 -19.36 -12.76 35.93
CA ASP A 120 -18.56 -12.31 37.07
C ASP A 120 -18.41 -13.49 38.04
N ILE A 121 -17.17 -13.95 38.25
CA ILE A 121 -16.93 -15.04 39.19
C ILE A 121 -17.00 -14.43 40.60
N LYS A 122 -18.08 -14.73 41.31
CA LYS A 122 -18.20 -14.46 42.74
C LYS A 122 -17.45 -15.55 43.50
N ILE A 123 -16.26 -15.22 43.97
CA ILE A 123 -15.50 -16.08 44.88
C ILE A 123 -16.20 -16.03 46.23
N MET A 124 -16.60 -17.18 46.75
CA MET A 124 -17.32 -17.31 48.02
C MET A 124 -16.38 -17.88 49.10
N LYS A 125 -16.45 -17.36 50.31
CA LYS A 125 -15.84 -17.97 51.51
C LYS A 125 -16.98 -18.42 52.43
N GLY A 126 -17.35 -19.71 52.35
CA GLY A 126 -18.61 -20.20 52.90
C GLY A 126 -19.81 -19.61 52.16
N ASN A 127 -20.84 -19.15 52.88
CA ASN A 127 -22.03 -18.52 52.28
C ASN A 127 -21.87 -17.01 52.01
N LYS A 128 -20.69 -16.42 52.19
CA LYS A 128 -20.44 -14.98 51.97
C LYS A 128 -19.53 -14.76 50.76
N GLY A 129 -19.93 -13.86 49.87
CA GLY A 129 -19.11 -13.41 48.75
C GLY A 129 -17.85 -12.69 49.24
N TRP A 130 -16.70 -13.19 48.85
CA TRP A 130 -15.36 -12.75 49.25
C TRP A 130 -14.73 -11.83 48.19
N ALA A 131 -14.93 -12.10 46.89
CA ALA A 131 -14.45 -11.24 45.80
C ALA A 131 -15.28 -11.43 44.54
N THR A 132 -15.31 -10.42 43.66
CA THR A 132 -15.95 -10.49 42.34
C THR A 132 -14.91 -10.16 41.27
N VAL A 133 -14.57 -11.11 40.42
CA VAL A 133 -13.64 -10.90 39.31
C VAL A 133 -14.43 -10.48 38.07
N LYS A 134 -14.21 -9.25 37.59
CA LYS A 134 -14.91 -8.69 36.42
C LYS A 134 -14.46 -9.38 35.13
N ASN A 135 -15.40 -9.92 34.37
CA ASN A 135 -15.11 -10.67 33.14
C ASN A 135 -15.17 -9.79 31.88
N LYS A 136 -14.23 -9.99 30.94
CA LYS A 136 -14.24 -9.39 29.59
C LYS A 136 -14.40 -10.53 28.56
N PRO A 137 -14.80 -10.27 27.29
CA PRO A 137 -15.02 -11.35 26.32
C PRO A 137 -13.70 -11.97 25.81
N ILE A 138 -13.67 -13.32 25.68
CA ILE A 138 -12.57 -14.13 25.11
C ILE A 138 -12.13 -13.60 23.73
N ASP A 139 -13.13 -13.23 22.93
CA ASP A 139 -12.92 -12.61 21.63
C ASP A 139 -13.05 -11.10 21.74
N VAL A 140 -11.95 -10.41 21.41
CA VAL A 140 -11.91 -8.95 21.39
C VAL A 140 -12.20 -8.50 19.96
N GLU A 141 -13.27 -7.72 19.79
CA GLU A 141 -13.48 -6.97 18.55
C GLU A 141 -12.43 -5.87 18.49
N SER A 142 -11.65 -5.87 17.42
CA SER A 142 -10.66 -4.83 17.13
C SER A 142 -10.95 -4.21 15.77
N ARG A 143 -10.47 -2.98 15.59
CA ARG A 143 -10.62 -2.21 14.36
C ARG A 143 -9.33 -1.51 13.97
N GLY A 144 -9.22 -1.08 12.72
CA GLY A 144 -8.09 -0.27 12.29
C GLY A 144 -6.75 -0.98 12.47
N LEU A 145 -5.74 -0.23 12.94
CA LEU A 145 -4.41 -0.78 13.19
C LEU A 145 -4.38 -1.89 14.26
N GLU A 146 -5.27 -1.83 15.25
CA GLU A 146 -5.35 -2.88 16.28
C GLU A 146 -5.76 -4.24 15.68
N PHE A 147 -6.61 -4.21 14.64
CA PHE A 147 -6.96 -5.43 13.91
C PHE A 147 -5.72 -6.11 13.33
N PHE A 148 -4.80 -5.37 12.71
CA PHE A 148 -3.61 -5.95 12.08
C PHE A 148 -2.65 -6.54 13.12
N LYS A 149 -2.52 -5.91 14.28
CA LYS A 149 -1.73 -6.43 15.40
C LYS A 149 -2.30 -7.76 15.90
N LEU A 150 -3.60 -7.83 16.18
CA LEU A 150 -4.24 -9.06 16.67
C LEU A 150 -4.33 -10.14 15.59
N ALA A 151 -4.46 -9.76 14.32
CA ALA A 151 -4.42 -10.68 13.18
C ALA A 151 -3.06 -11.37 13.07
N LYS A 152 -1.96 -10.63 13.26
CA LYS A 152 -0.62 -11.21 13.33
C LYS A 152 -0.50 -12.20 14.48
N GLU A 153 -0.98 -11.84 15.68
CA GLU A 153 -0.97 -12.75 16.84
C GLU A 153 -1.76 -14.04 16.55
N GLN A 154 -2.92 -13.95 15.90
CA GLN A 154 -3.65 -15.15 15.46
C GLN A 154 -2.85 -15.99 14.48
N LEU A 155 -2.24 -15.35 13.50
CA LEU A 155 -1.44 -16.05 12.50
C LEU A 155 -0.26 -16.78 13.18
N GLN A 156 0.35 -16.18 14.20
CA GLN A 156 1.38 -16.83 15.03
C GLN A 156 0.84 -18.06 15.75
N LEU A 157 -0.36 -18.00 16.33
CA LEU A 157 -0.98 -19.14 17.00
C LEU A 157 -1.28 -20.28 16.03
N ILE A 158 -1.74 -19.96 14.81
CA ILE A 158 -1.97 -20.96 13.76
C ILE A 158 -0.67 -21.65 13.38
N PHE A 159 0.40 -20.89 13.11
CA PHE A 159 1.71 -21.47 12.82
C PHE A 159 2.26 -22.28 13.99
N TYR A 160 2.10 -21.79 15.23
CA TYR A 160 2.48 -22.53 16.44
C TYR A 160 1.79 -23.91 16.52
N SER A 161 0.51 -23.97 16.17
CA SER A 161 -0.24 -25.22 16.13
C SER A 161 0.21 -26.15 15.00
N LEU A 162 0.40 -25.60 13.79
CA LEU A 162 0.82 -26.39 12.62
C LEU A 162 2.26 -26.90 12.74
N ASP A 163 3.18 -26.10 13.28
CA ASP A 163 4.59 -26.47 13.50
C ASP A 163 4.80 -27.41 14.70
N SER A 164 3.76 -27.64 15.49
CA SER A 164 3.87 -28.52 16.66
C SER A 164 4.21 -29.95 16.26
N LYS A 165 5.12 -30.60 17.01
CA LYS A 165 5.48 -32.01 16.76
C LYS A 165 4.33 -32.98 17.02
N GLU A 166 3.45 -32.63 17.95
CA GLU A 166 2.37 -33.47 18.44
C GLU A 166 1.04 -32.82 18.11
N TYR A 167 0.08 -33.63 17.71
CA TYR A 167 -1.27 -33.16 17.44
C TYR A 167 -2.16 -33.31 18.67
N TYR A 168 -2.81 -32.21 19.07
CA TYR A 168 -3.81 -32.18 20.14
C TYR A 168 -5.16 -31.72 19.57
N LYS A 169 -6.26 -32.27 20.11
CA LYS A 169 -7.65 -31.94 19.74
C LYS A 169 -8.58 -32.08 20.94
N GLY A 170 -9.78 -31.53 20.86
CA GLY A 170 -10.79 -31.67 21.91
C GLY A 170 -10.47 -30.82 23.12
N TYR A 171 -10.28 -29.53 22.89
CA TYR A 171 -10.05 -28.55 23.95
C TYR A 171 -11.17 -28.63 25.00
N ASN A 172 -10.77 -28.89 26.25
CA ASN A 172 -11.64 -28.88 27.41
C ASN A 172 -11.23 -27.70 28.33
N ILE A 173 -12.16 -26.78 28.53
CA ILE A 173 -11.93 -25.58 29.35
C ILE A 173 -11.77 -25.89 30.83
N GLU A 174 -12.46 -26.90 31.35
CA GLU A 174 -12.37 -27.31 32.75
C GLU A 174 -11.00 -27.92 33.02
N GLU A 175 -10.54 -28.84 32.16
CA GLU A 175 -9.20 -29.43 32.27
C GLU A 175 -8.09 -28.38 32.13
N ALA A 176 -8.26 -27.42 31.21
CA ALA A 176 -7.31 -26.32 31.07
C ALA A 176 -7.28 -25.43 32.32
N TYR A 177 -8.43 -25.15 32.93
CA TYR A 177 -8.53 -24.37 34.16
C TYR A 177 -7.87 -25.08 35.35
N GLU A 178 -8.16 -26.37 35.54
CA GLU A 178 -7.56 -27.18 36.61
C GLU A 178 -6.04 -27.27 36.45
N ALA A 179 -5.54 -27.47 35.22
CA ALA A 179 -4.12 -27.49 34.93
C ALA A 179 -3.45 -26.13 35.23
N GLU A 180 -4.15 -25.02 34.98
CA GLU A 180 -3.67 -23.67 35.30
C GLU A 180 -3.68 -23.41 36.82
N MET A 181 -4.69 -23.88 37.56
CA MET A 181 -4.72 -23.78 39.02
C MET A 181 -3.59 -24.58 39.69
N ASP A 182 -3.35 -25.81 39.23
CA ASP A 182 -2.24 -26.63 39.70
C ASP A 182 -0.88 -25.98 39.37
N LEU A 183 -0.77 -25.36 38.20
CA LEU A 183 0.40 -24.61 37.80
C LEU A 183 0.63 -23.39 38.70
N GLU A 184 -0.40 -22.59 39.01
CA GLU A 184 -0.26 -21.45 39.91
C GLU A 184 0.24 -21.85 41.31
N GLY A 185 -0.17 -23.02 41.80
CA GLY A 185 0.33 -23.58 43.07
C GLY A 185 1.81 -23.98 43.05
N LYS A 186 2.39 -24.19 41.87
CA LYS A 186 3.80 -24.60 41.67
C LYS A 186 4.73 -23.44 41.33
N ILE A 187 4.19 -22.33 40.82
CA ILE A 187 4.97 -21.15 40.45
C ILE A 187 5.39 -20.38 41.71
N ILE A 188 6.69 -20.15 41.85
CA ILE A 188 7.31 -19.28 42.84
C ILE A 188 7.19 -17.83 42.35
N ARG A 189 6.53 -16.98 43.15
CA ARG A 189 6.40 -15.53 42.88
C ARG A 189 7.26 -14.74 43.88
N GLY A 190 8.01 -13.74 43.40
CA GLY A 190 8.82 -12.87 44.26
C GLY A 190 9.84 -12.06 43.46
N CYS A 191 10.53 -11.14 44.15
CA CYS A 191 11.70 -10.45 43.61
C CYS A 191 12.95 -11.32 43.78
N ASN A 192 13.89 -11.27 42.83
CA ASN A 192 15.19 -11.98 42.87
C ASN A 192 15.09 -13.52 42.80
N ILE A 193 14.24 -14.05 41.92
CA ILE A 193 14.22 -15.48 41.61
C ILE A 193 15.53 -15.85 40.89
N PRO A 194 16.25 -16.91 41.29
CA PRO A 194 17.41 -17.41 40.55
C PRO A 194 17.08 -17.74 39.09
N SER A 195 17.99 -17.42 38.16
CA SER A 195 17.74 -17.59 36.72
C SER A 195 17.48 -19.05 36.33
N GLU A 196 18.07 -20.01 37.05
CA GLU A 196 17.81 -21.44 36.84
C GLU A 196 16.34 -21.79 37.14
N ILE A 197 15.80 -21.26 38.25
CA ILE A 197 14.42 -21.47 38.68
C ILE A 197 13.45 -20.75 37.73
N GLU A 198 13.79 -19.56 37.23
CA GLU A 198 13.01 -18.89 36.19
C GLU A 198 12.88 -19.75 34.92
N LYS A 199 14.00 -20.33 34.46
CA LYS A 199 13.99 -21.22 33.28
C LYS A 199 13.19 -22.50 33.52
N GLU A 200 13.31 -23.11 34.68
CA GLU A 200 12.54 -24.32 35.04
C GLU A 200 11.04 -24.03 35.06
N GLN A 201 10.64 -22.92 35.66
CA GLN A 201 9.24 -22.47 35.67
C GLN A 201 8.72 -22.17 34.27
N ASP A 202 9.50 -21.49 33.42
CA ASP A 202 9.14 -21.22 32.03
C ASP A 202 8.90 -22.51 31.24
N ILE A 203 9.72 -23.53 31.46
CA ILE A 203 9.56 -24.85 30.83
C ILE A 203 8.29 -25.53 31.34
N LEU A 204 8.08 -25.55 32.65
CA LEU A 204 6.89 -26.14 33.27
C LEU A 204 5.62 -25.50 32.71
N ILE A 205 5.55 -24.17 32.72
CA ILE A 205 4.39 -23.43 32.23
C ILE A 205 4.15 -23.72 30.75
N ARG A 206 5.19 -23.65 29.94
CA ARG A 206 5.08 -23.92 28.49
C ARG A 206 4.54 -25.32 28.24
N ASN A 207 5.05 -26.32 28.95
CA ASN A 207 4.63 -27.71 28.77
C ASN A 207 3.20 -27.94 29.24
N THR A 208 2.77 -27.32 30.35
CA THR A 208 1.39 -27.41 30.85
C THR A 208 0.40 -26.78 29.86
N ARG A 209 0.70 -25.59 29.32
CA ARG A 209 -0.24 -24.86 28.45
C ARG A 209 -0.26 -25.34 27.00
N LYS A 210 0.87 -25.85 26.49
CA LYS A 210 1.03 -26.30 25.09
C LYS A 210 -0.10 -27.20 24.57
N PRO A 211 -0.49 -28.32 25.23
CA PRO A 211 -1.53 -29.20 24.72
C PRO A 211 -2.87 -28.48 24.56
N PHE A 212 -3.27 -27.67 25.55
CA PHE A 212 -4.52 -26.91 25.53
C PHE A 212 -4.53 -25.82 24.46
N ARG A 213 -3.41 -25.10 24.27
CA ARG A 213 -3.30 -24.10 23.21
C ARG A 213 -3.43 -24.73 21.83
N ILE A 214 -2.71 -25.83 21.59
CA ILE A 214 -2.75 -26.53 20.30
C ILE A 214 -4.15 -27.10 20.04
N SER A 215 -4.76 -27.76 21.02
CA SER A 215 -6.12 -28.30 20.85
C SER A 215 -7.13 -27.19 20.58
N TYR A 216 -7.04 -26.06 21.29
CA TYR A 216 -7.94 -24.92 21.08
C TYR A 216 -7.82 -24.37 19.65
N ILE A 217 -6.60 -24.14 19.18
CA ILE A 217 -6.36 -23.61 17.83
C ILE A 217 -6.79 -24.63 16.77
N ASN A 218 -6.45 -25.91 16.95
CA ASN A 218 -6.86 -26.96 16.02
C ASN A 218 -8.39 -27.07 15.92
N ASP A 219 -9.10 -27.01 17.05
CA ASP A 219 -10.56 -27.08 17.05
C ASP A 219 -11.18 -25.80 16.45
N LYS A 220 -10.69 -24.62 16.82
CA LYS A 220 -11.16 -23.33 16.32
C LYS A 220 -11.03 -23.22 14.79
N TYR A 221 -9.86 -23.56 14.26
CA TYR A 221 -9.56 -23.46 12.82
C TYR A 221 -9.85 -24.75 12.06
N LYS A 222 -10.39 -25.78 12.73
CA LYS A 222 -10.74 -27.09 12.17
C LYS A 222 -9.54 -27.79 11.49
N ILE A 223 -8.36 -27.68 12.09
CA ILE A 223 -7.13 -28.33 11.62
C ILE A 223 -7.20 -29.82 11.96
N SER A 224 -7.27 -30.68 10.94
CA SER A 224 -7.32 -32.14 11.13
C SER A 224 -5.94 -32.75 11.39
N GLN A 225 -5.91 -33.88 12.11
CA GLN A 225 -4.67 -34.64 12.36
C GLN A 225 -3.98 -35.08 11.05
N LYS A 226 -4.77 -35.48 10.05
CA LYS A 226 -4.27 -35.86 8.73
C LYS A 226 -3.51 -34.69 8.09
N LEU A 227 -4.13 -33.52 8.04
CA LEU A 227 -3.51 -32.34 7.46
C LEU A 227 -2.28 -31.88 8.24
N HIS A 228 -2.33 -31.92 9.57
CA HIS A 228 -1.17 -31.61 10.42
C HIS A 228 0.02 -32.53 10.12
N SER A 229 -0.24 -33.83 9.88
CA SER A 229 0.80 -34.79 9.50
C SER A 229 1.38 -34.49 8.12
N GLU A 230 0.53 -34.20 7.14
CA GLU A 230 0.94 -33.80 5.79
C GLU A 230 1.78 -32.50 5.82
N TYR A 231 1.35 -31.51 6.62
CA TYR A 231 2.01 -30.22 6.79
C TYR A 231 3.50 -30.40 7.13
N GLN A 232 3.85 -31.34 8.01
CA GLN A 232 5.25 -31.54 8.44
C GLN A 232 6.20 -31.78 7.27
N SER A 233 5.74 -32.49 6.23
CA SER A 233 6.51 -32.86 5.04
C SER A 233 6.51 -31.84 3.90
N MET A 234 5.74 -30.75 4.02
CA MET A 234 5.58 -29.76 2.95
C MET A 234 6.80 -28.84 2.81
N SER A 235 6.98 -28.28 1.62
CA SER A 235 7.93 -27.17 1.38
C SER A 235 7.53 -25.94 2.19
N ILE A 236 8.50 -25.06 2.45
CA ILE A 236 8.28 -23.86 3.27
C ILE A 236 7.21 -22.94 2.66
N GLU A 237 7.17 -22.80 1.33
CA GLU A 237 6.17 -21.99 0.62
C GLU A 237 4.76 -22.55 0.84
N LYS A 238 4.61 -23.88 0.75
CA LYS A 238 3.32 -24.55 0.98
C LYS A 238 2.89 -24.43 2.44
N LYS A 239 3.84 -24.52 3.38
CA LYS A 239 3.57 -24.29 4.81
C LYS A 239 3.05 -22.88 5.07
N ILE A 240 3.70 -21.87 4.48
CA ILE A 240 3.30 -20.46 4.59
C ILE A 240 1.90 -20.25 4.00
N ALA A 241 1.68 -20.73 2.77
CA ALA A 241 0.39 -20.63 2.09
C ALA A 241 -0.73 -21.28 2.91
N LEU A 242 -0.51 -22.49 3.42
CA LEU A 242 -1.50 -23.23 4.20
C LEU A 242 -1.80 -22.54 5.54
N GLY A 243 -0.77 -22.08 6.26
CA GLY A 243 -0.95 -21.34 7.51
C GLY A 243 -1.74 -20.05 7.32
N TYR A 244 -1.42 -19.28 6.27
CA TYR A 244 -2.19 -18.09 5.94
C TYR A 244 -3.59 -18.39 5.41
N ALA A 245 -3.82 -19.52 4.71
CA ALA A 245 -5.15 -19.93 4.25
C ALA A 245 -6.10 -20.21 5.44
N PHE A 246 -5.62 -20.86 6.49
CA PHE A 246 -6.41 -21.06 7.72
C PHE A 246 -6.83 -19.73 8.35
N PHE A 247 -5.91 -18.78 8.41
CA PHE A 247 -6.21 -17.43 8.87
C PHE A 247 -7.23 -16.75 7.96
N PHE A 248 -6.94 -16.67 6.66
CA PHE A 248 -7.74 -15.93 5.68
C PHE A 248 -9.19 -16.41 5.62
N ASN A 249 -9.41 -17.73 5.68
CA ASN A 249 -10.75 -18.32 5.66
C ASN A 249 -11.61 -17.95 6.88
N ASN A 250 -11.01 -17.51 7.98
CA ASN A 250 -11.72 -17.10 9.19
C ASN A 250 -11.85 -15.56 9.31
N TYR A 251 -11.13 -14.81 8.48
CA TYR A 251 -11.02 -13.36 8.57
C TYR A 251 -11.24 -12.68 7.21
N GLU A 252 -12.40 -12.91 6.58
CA GLU A 252 -12.72 -12.40 5.24
C GLU A 252 -12.54 -10.88 5.06
N ASN A 253 -12.72 -10.11 6.14
CA ASN A 253 -12.60 -8.65 6.15
C ASN A 253 -11.22 -8.16 5.66
N ILE A 254 -10.15 -8.93 5.94
CA ILE A 254 -8.80 -8.61 5.46
C ILE A 254 -8.69 -8.75 3.94
N GLY A 255 -9.52 -9.60 3.34
CA GLY A 255 -9.59 -9.81 1.90
C GLY A 255 -10.08 -8.56 1.18
N TYR A 256 -11.04 -7.82 1.73
CA TYR A 256 -11.47 -6.55 1.12
C TYR A 256 -10.35 -5.50 1.14
N TYR A 257 -9.62 -5.40 2.25
CA TYR A 257 -8.48 -4.49 2.40
C TYR A 257 -7.37 -4.77 1.38
N PHE A 258 -6.90 -6.02 1.29
CA PHE A 258 -5.81 -6.36 0.36
C PHE A 258 -6.27 -6.37 -1.10
N ARG A 259 -7.55 -6.68 -1.37
CA ARG A 259 -8.10 -6.59 -2.72
C ARG A 259 -8.13 -5.14 -3.20
N HIS A 260 -8.51 -4.19 -2.33
CA HIS A 260 -8.47 -2.77 -2.70
C HIS A 260 -7.03 -2.30 -2.92
N LEU A 261 -6.10 -2.63 -2.02
CA LEU A 261 -4.67 -2.38 -2.19
C LEU A 261 -4.14 -2.88 -3.55
N TYR A 262 -4.46 -4.13 -3.91
CA TYR A 262 -4.11 -4.70 -5.20
C TYR A 262 -4.68 -3.90 -6.38
N ARG A 263 -5.91 -3.36 -6.27
CA ARG A 263 -6.50 -2.51 -7.32
C ARG A 263 -5.74 -1.20 -7.48
N ILE A 264 -5.23 -0.61 -6.39
CA ILE A 264 -4.38 0.58 -6.47
C ILE A 264 -3.08 0.25 -7.20
N LEU A 265 -2.39 -0.82 -6.81
CA LEU A 265 -1.15 -1.25 -7.48
C LEU A 265 -1.39 -1.57 -8.97
N LYS A 266 -2.52 -2.21 -9.28
CA LYS A 266 -2.91 -2.48 -10.66
C LYS A 266 -3.17 -1.20 -11.45
N PHE A 267 -3.80 -0.20 -10.83
CA PHE A 267 -4.01 1.11 -11.46
C PHE A 267 -2.69 1.80 -11.78
N ILE A 268 -1.75 1.82 -10.82
CA ILE A 268 -0.38 2.34 -11.05
C ILE A 268 0.26 1.61 -12.23
N LYS A 269 0.21 0.27 -12.26
CA LYS A 269 0.81 -0.53 -13.33
C LYS A 269 0.19 -0.26 -14.69
N MET A 270 -1.14 -0.16 -14.76
CA MET A 270 -1.82 0.16 -16.01
C MET A 270 -1.41 1.54 -16.55
N SER A 271 -1.30 2.55 -15.69
CA SER A 271 -0.86 3.90 -16.09
C SER A 271 0.62 3.96 -16.47
N GLU A 272 1.47 3.15 -15.83
CA GLU A 272 2.88 2.97 -16.22
C GLU A 272 2.98 2.38 -17.63
N ASP A 273 2.24 1.29 -17.88
CA ASP A 273 2.20 0.62 -19.18
C ASP A 273 1.69 1.55 -20.29
N GLU A 274 0.61 2.30 -20.04
CA GLU A 274 0.09 3.32 -20.95
C GLU A 274 1.13 4.39 -21.30
N LYS A 275 1.94 4.81 -20.32
CA LYS A 275 3.01 5.80 -20.54
C LYS A 275 4.15 5.22 -21.38
N LEU A 276 4.47 3.94 -21.19
CA LEU A 276 5.48 3.24 -22.00
C LEU A 276 5.00 3.05 -23.45
N GLU A 277 3.72 2.79 -23.66
CA GLU A 277 3.12 2.62 -25.00
C GLU A 277 3.23 3.88 -25.89
N ILE A 278 3.30 5.09 -25.31
CA ILE A 278 3.54 6.33 -26.06
C ILE A 278 4.83 6.23 -26.90
N TRP A 279 5.82 5.52 -26.38
CA TRP A 279 7.11 5.32 -27.04
C TRP A 279 7.09 4.19 -28.08
N LYS A 280 6.00 3.42 -28.19
CA LYS A 280 5.82 2.31 -29.15
C LYS A 280 7.02 1.36 -29.21
N GLY A 281 7.58 1.02 -28.05
CA GLY A 281 8.77 0.16 -27.93
C GLY A 281 10.10 0.81 -28.32
N LYS A 282 10.14 2.12 -28.59
CA LYS A 282 11.37 2.86 -28.93
C LYS A 282 12.05 3.51 -27.72
N ALA A 283 11.47 3.40 -26.53
CA ALA A 283 12.09 3.91 -25.31
C ALA A 283 13.40 3.16 -25.04
N SER A 284 14.47 3.91 -24.77
CA SER A 284 15.71 3.37 -24.25
C SER A 284 15.50 2.74 -22.87
N GLU A 285 16.40 1.83 -22.47
CA GLU A 285 16.32 1.20 -21.15
C GLU A 285 16.36 2.22 -20.01
N ALA A 286 17.15 3.29 -20.15
CA ALA A 286 17.19 4.39 -19.18
C ALA A 286 15.85 5.15 -19.07
N GLU A 287 15.12 5.32 -20.18
CA GLU A 287 13.80 5.94 -20.18
C GLU A 287 12.74 5.03 -19.53
N LYS A 288 12.81 3.72 -19.82
CA LYS A 288 11.94 2.73 -19.17
C LYS A 288 12.16 2.72 -17.67
N GLU A 289 13.42 2.71 -17.23
CA GLU A 289 13.79 2.76 -15.82
C GLU A 289 13.33 4.06 -15.15
N ASN A 290 13.45 5.21 -15.82
CA ASN A 290 12.96 6.49 -15.28
C ASN A 290 11.43 6.48 -15.11
N ILE A 291 10.69 5.99 -16.11
CA ILE A 291 9.23 5.85 -16.02
C ILE A 291 8.88 4.89 -14.87
N HIS A 292 9.54 3.74 -14.80
CA HIS A 292 9.34 2.78 -13.73
C HIS A 292 9.57 3.41 -12.36
N ASN A 293 10.69 4.11 -12.17
CA ASN A 293 11.02 4.79 -10.92
C ASN A 293 9.97 5.85 -10.55
N GLN A 294 9.43 6.58 -11.53
CA GLN A 294 8.32 7.52 -11.29
C GLN A 294 7.08 6.79 -10.76
N PHE A 295 6.67 5.68 -11.36
CA PHE A 295 5.48 4.93 -10.91
C PHE A 295 5.72 4.17 -9.60
N LYS A 296 6.93 3.65 -9.40
CA LYS A 296 7.38 3.05 -8.15
C LYS A 296 7.26 4.04 -6.98
N GLN A 297 7.55 5.32 -7.15
CA GLN A 297 7.33 6.33 -6.09
C GLN A 297 5.88 6.36 -5.58
N TYR A 298 4.88 6.15 -6.44
CA TYR A 298 3.48 6.09 -6.00
C TYR A 298 3.20 4.84 -5.16
N ALA A 299 3.78 3.69 -5.52
CA ALA A 299 3.72 2.49 -4.68
C ALA A 299 4.43 2.70 -3.34
N GLN A 300 5.54 3.45 -3.31
CA GLN A 300 6.23 3.81 -2.07
C GLN A 300 5.39 4.75 -1.18
N PHE A 301 4.56 5.63 -1.74
CA PHE A 301 3.58 6.41 -0.94
C PHE A 301 2.53 5.52 -0.25
N ILE A 302 2.16 4.41 -0.87
CA ILE A 302 1.26 3.43 -0.25
C ILE A 302 2.00 2.77 0.92
N GLN A 303 3.19 2.21 0.67
CA GLN A 303 3.99 1.54 1.70
C GLN A 303 4.28 2.45 2.90
N ALA A 304 4.62 3.72 2.66
CA ALA A 304 4.94 4.69 3.72
C ALA A 304 3.79 4.93 4.70
N GLN A 305 2.55 4.59 4.32
CA GLN A 305 1.37 4.72 5.17
C GLN A 305 0.97 3.41 5.86
N MET A 306 1.57 2.29 5.46
CA MET A 306 1.28 0.98 6.02
C MET A 306 2.12 0.74 7.26
N SER A 307 1.49 0.21 8.31
CA SER A 307 2.18 -0.32 9.48
C SER A 307 2.97 -1.58 9.14
N ILE A 308 3.92 -1.92 10.01
CA ILE A 308 4.71 -3.15 9.89
C ILE A 308 3.80 -4.39 9.90
N ASP A 309 2.71 -4.38 10.68
CA ASP A 309 1.79 -5.52 10.77
C ASP A 309 0.92 -5.64 9.50
N GLU A 310 0.57 -4.53 8.84
CA GLU A 310 -0.05 -4.55 7.50
C GLU A 310 0.90 -5.12 6.44
N LEU A 311 2.16 -4.67 6.40
CA LEU A 311 3.18 -5.18 5.48
C LEU A 311 3.47 -6.67 5.73
N LEU A 312 3.48 -7.09 6.99
CA LEU A 312 3.61 -8.50 7.36
C LEU A 312 2.45 -9.31 6.80
N LEU A 313 1.21 -8.92 7.06
CA LEU A 313 0.07 -9.67 6.55
C LEU A 313 0.00 -9.64 5.01
N LEU A 314 0.49 -8.57 4.37
CA LEU A 314 0.64 -8.50 2.92
C LEU A 314 1.68 -9.50 2.40
N PHE A 315 2.81 -9.67 3.10
CA PHE A 315 3.80 -10.70 2.80
C PHE A 315 3.15 -12.08 2.76
N TYR A 316 2.40 -12.47 3.81
CA TYR A 316 1.72 -13.77 3.83
C TYR A 316 0.59 -13.86 2.80
N ASN A 317 -0.13 -12.76 2.55
CA ASN A 317 -1.16 -12.68 1.51
C ASN A 317 -0.61 -13.01 0.12
N SER A 318 0.64 -12.59 -0.17
CA SER A 318 1.27 -12.86 -1.46
C SER A 318 1.38 -14.36 -1.79
N PHE A 319 1.46 -15.24 -0.79
CA PHE A 319 1.54 -16.69 -1.00
C PHE A 319 0.24 -17.32 -1.50
N LEU A 320 -0.90 -16.64 -1.36
CA LEU A 320 -2.20 -17.10 -1.89
C LEU A 320 -2.61 -16.39 -3.19
N PHE A 321 -2.06 -15.22 -3.48
CA PHE A 321 -2.52 -14.37 -4.58
C PHE A 321 -1.37 -13.95 -5.50
N ASP A 322 -1.05 -14.77 -6.50
CA ASP A 322 0.12 -14.56 -7.36
C ASP A 322 0.10 -13.22 -8.13
N LYS A 323 -1.07 -12.78 -8.60
CA LYS A 323 -1.20 -11.45 -9.24
C LYS A 323 -0.85 -10.30 -8.32
N ALA A 324 -1.14 -10.44 -7.02
CA ALA A 324 -0.74 -9.45 -6.03
C ALA A 324 0.77 -9.56 -5.75
N LYS A 325 1.29 -10.79 -5.61
CA LYS A 325 2.73 -11.06 -5.45
C LYS A 325 3.57 -10.42 -6.55
N GLU A 326 3.17 -10.57 -7.81
CA GLU A 326 3.86 -9.97 -8.97
C GLU A 326 4.01 -8.46 -8.82
N LEU A 327 2.94 -7.74 -8.45
CA LEU A 327 2.99 -6.29 -8.26
C LEU A 327 3.77 -5.87 -7.00
N ILE A 328 3.69 -6.67 -5.93
CA ILE A 328 4.46 -6.45 -4.70
C ILE A 328 5.96 -6.50 -5.00
N ILE A 329 6.39 -7.50 -5.77
CA ILE A 329 7.79 -7.66 -6.23
C ILE A 329 8.15 -6.52 -7.18
N TYR A 330 7.32 -6.28 -8.19
CA TYR A 330 7.59 -5.30 -9.25
C TYR A 330 7.86 -3.89 -8.70
N TYR A 331 7.16 -3.48 -7.63
CA TYR A 331 7.33 -2.16 -7.02
C TYR A 331 8.20 -2.13 -5.75
N ASP A 332 8.79 -3.26 -5.36
CA ASP A 332 9.51 -3.44 -4.08
C ASP A 332 8.68 -2.96 -2.87
N LEU A 333 7.40 -3.35 -2.82
CA LEU A 333 6.43 -2.81 -1.84
C LEU A 333 6.72 -3.25 -0.39
N LEU A 334 7.53 -4.29 -0.18
CA LEU A 334 7.90 -4.77 1.16
C LEU A 334 9.27 -4.26 1.64
N GLU A 335 9.86 -3.26 0.99
CA GLU A 335 11.18 -2.73 1.34
C GLU A 335 11.34 -2.33 2.83
N ASN A 336 10.29 -1.86 3.49
CA ASN A 336 10.30 -1.50 4.91
C ASN A 336 10.02 -2.67 5.88
N LEU A 337 9.72 -3.86 5.36
CA LEU A 337 9.56 -5.07 6.16
C LEU A 337 10.92 -5.77 6.32
N THR A 338 11.25 -6.13 7.56
CA THR A 338 12.50 -6.84 7.86
C THR A 338 12.25 -8.32 8.11
N ILE A 339 13.27 -9.16 7.92
CA ILE A 339 13.19 -10.60 8.19
C ILE A 339 12.73 -10.86 9.62
N GLN A 340 13.20 -10.07 10.59
CA GLN A 340 12.82 -10.19 12.01
C GLN A 340 11.36 -9.81 12.30
N ASN A 341 10.67 -9.16 11.36
CA ASN A 341 9.26 -8.88 11.52
C ASN A 341 8.39 -10.10 11.20
N LEU A 342 8.85 -11.02 10.35
CA LEU A 342 8.09 -12.21 9.96
C LEU A 342 7.72 -13.07 11.17
N ILE A 343 6.67 -13.89 11.04
CA ILE A 343 6.29 -14.87 12.06
C ILE A 343 7.45 -15.80 12.40
N LYS A 344 8.18 -16.25 11.37
CA LYS A 344 9.45 -16.96 11.51
C LYS A 344 10.43 -16.45 10.47
N ASN A 345 11.71 -16.36 10.84
CA ASN A 345 12.75 -15.83 9.95
C ASN A 345 12.96 -16.69 8.70
N ASP A 346 12.76 -18.01 8.82
CA ASP A 346 12.85 -18.98 7.71
C ASP A 346 11.71 -18.85 6.71
N HIS A 347 10.68 -18.06 7.00
CA HIS A 347 9.62 -17.75 6.04
C HIS A 347 10.10 -16.85 4.89
N ASN A 348 11.25 -16.18 5.02
CA ASN A 348 11.86 -15.42 3.93
C ASN A 348 12.46 -16.37 2.87
N CYS A 349 11.60 -16.98 2.06
CA CYS A 349 11.96 -17.99 1.06
C CYS A 349 11.80 -17.52 -0.40
N ILE A 350 11.39 -16.27 -0.63
CA ILE A 350 11.29 -15.68 -1.97
C ILE A 350 12.29 -14.53 -2.06
N ASP A 351 13.41 -14.75 -2.75
CA ASP A 351 14.50 -13.79 -2.85
C ASP A 351 14.07 -12.45 -3.48
N ASP A 352 13.15 -12.50 -4.45
CA ASP A 352 12.64 -11.33 -5.18
C ASP A 352 11.86 -10.34 -4.29
N LEU A 353 11.42 -10.74 -3.09
CA LEU A 353 10.75 -9.82 -2.16
C LEU A 353 11.73 -8.88 -1.43
N LYS A 354 13.05 -9.16 -1.48
CA LYS A 354 14.14 -8.28 -1.03
C LYS A 354 13.98 -7.69 0.39
N LEU A 355 13.51 -8.48 1.35
CA LEU A 355 13.37 -8.04 2.75
C LEU A 355 14.73 -7.67 3.35
N LYS A 356 14.78 -6.58 4.10
CA LYS A 356 16.01 -6.12 4.78
C LYS A 356 16.31 -7.00 6.01
N ASP A 357 17.58 -7.26 6.28
CA ASP A 357 18.03 -7.84 7.54
C ASP A 357 18.47 -6.73 8.50
N LYS A 358 17.81 -6.59 9.66
CA LYS A 358 18.22 -5.62 10.69
C LYS A 358 19.65 -5.83 11.16
N LYS A 359 20.16 -7.06 11.18
CA LYS A 359 21.54 -7.34 11.60
C LYS A 359 22.55 -6.66 10.68
N ASN A 360 22.29 -6.64 9.38
CA ASN A 360 23.15 -5.97 8.40
C ASN A 360 23.17 -4.45 8.58
N LEU A 361 22.07 -3.85 9.04
CA LEU A 361 22.02 -2.42 9.36
C LEU A 361 22.99 -2.05 10.49
N PHE A 362 22.96 -2.81 11.59
CA PHE A 362 23.89 -2.60 12.72
C PHE A 362 25.34 -2.86 12.32
N LEU A 363 25.59 -3.93 11.55
CA LEU A 363 26.94 -4.25 11.06
C LEU A 363 27.50 -3.16 10.14
N ASN A 364 26.67 -2.54 9.29
CA ASN A 364 27.10 -1.45 8.43
C ASN A 364 27.42 -0.16 9.22
N LEU A 365 26.68 0.12 10.30
CA LEU A 365 27.01 1.24 11.20
C LEU A 365 28.34 1.01 11.93
N LEU A 366 28.60 -0.23 12.37
CA LEU A 366 29.85 -0.61 13.04
C LEU A 366 31.05 -0.66 12.08
N LYS A 367 30.85 -0.94 10.79
CA LYS A 367 31.91 -0.87 9.78
C LYS A 367 32.32 0.56 9.41
N ASN A 368 31.41 1.52 9.49
CA ASN A 368 31.68 2.93 9.22
C ASN A 368 32.34 3.68 10.41
N THR A 369 32.77 2.95 11.45
CA THR A 369 33.46 3.49 12.65
C THR A 369 34.91 3.00 12.79
N GLN A 370 35.44 2.34 11.76
CA GLN A 370 36.87 2.08 11.55
C GLN A 370 37.34 2.86 10.33
#